data_AF-A0A953TGV0-F1
#
_entry.id   AF-A0A953TGV0-F1
#
_cell.length_a   1.000
_cell.length_b   1.000
_cell.length_c   1.000
_cell.angle_alpha   90.00
_cell.angle_beta   90.00
_cell.angle_gamma   90.00
#
_symmetry.space_group_name_H-M   'P 1'
#
loop_
_entity.id
_entity.type
_entity.pdbx_description
1 polymer ?
#
loop_
_entity_poly.entity_id
_entity_poly.type
_entity_poly.pdbx_seq_one_letter_code
_entity_poly.pdbx_strand_id
1 'polypeptide(L)'
;MVILALPACAVPQSQPSDQKPADQAQAQSSDQKPADQAPVATASDDKSANKASADDKASKDPQPRHDGSKKDVDAIGNRKVGGLDWYSIEKEIRMGKEYAQQVEQTVRLIQDPVVTEYVNRIGQNLVRNSDAKVPFTIKVIDSDEVNAFALPGGFFYVNSGLILAADEESELAGVMAHEIAHVAARHATRGQTRADIANIATIPLIFIGGGIGYAARQAAGIGLPLTFLSFSRGFEAEADYLGLQYMYKAGYDPNAFVSFFEKLESQEKKKPGSLAKAFRTHPLTPDRIQRTQEEIATILPAREQYIITTSEFDQVKARLAAIENRRHLDDQKQDRNKPTLRRTATNSPGKDGDPNAKDDDRPTLKRRD
;
A
#
# COMPACT_ATOMS: atom_id res chain seq x y z
N MET A 1 -26.35 5.07 28.13
CA MET A 1 -26.01 4.76 26.73
C MET A 1 -26.27 3.28 26.52
N VAL A 2 -27.42 2.96 25.93
CA VAL A 2 -27.95 1.59 25.83
C VAL A 2 -27.23 0.87 24.69
N ILE A 3 -26.52 -0.21 25.01
CA ILE A 3 -25.86 -1.09 24.06
C ILE A 3 -26.89 -2.14 23.62
N LEU A 4 -27.38 -2.03 22.39
CA LEU A 4 -28.22 -3.05 21.75
C LEU A 4 -27.31 -4.12 21.15
N ALA A 5 -27.34 -5.32 21.73
CA ALA A 5 -26.73 -6.53 21.20
C ALA A 5 -27.67 -7.17 20.16
N LEU A 6 -27.13 -7.49 18.98
CA LEU A 6 -27.80 -8.30 17.96
C LEU A 6 -27.42 -9.78 18.16
N PRO A 7 -28.36 -10.75 18.02
CA PRO A 7 -28.08 -12.16 18.22
C PRO A 7 -27.43 -12.80 16.98
N ALA A 8 -26.49 -13.71 17.23
CA ALA A 8 -25.82 -14.51 16.22
C ALA A 8 -26.77 -15.57 15.63
N CYS A 9 -26.91 -15.61 14.31
CA CYS A 9 -27.57 -16.70 13.60
C CYS A 9 -26.61 -17.88 13.40
N ALA A 10 -27.05 -19.07 13.81
CA ALA A 10 -26.34 -20.33 13.66
C ALA A 10 -26.35 -20.83 12.20
N VAL A 11 -25.20 -21.30 11.72
CA VAL A 11 -25.04 -21.99 10.42
C VAL A 11 -24.94 -23.50 10.71
N PRO A 12 -25.70 -24.37 10.03
CA PRO A 12 -25.59 -25.82 10.23
C PRO A 12 -24.38 -26.41 9.49
N GLN A 13 -23.65 -27.28 10.18
CA GLN A 13 -22.55 -28.08 9.67
C GLN A 13 -23.05 -29.11 8.65
N SER A 14 -22.36 -29.23 7.51
CA SER A 14 -22.49 -30.35 6.56
C SER A 14 -21.27 -31.27 6.67
N GLN A 15 -21.52 -32.57 6.79
CA GLN A 15 -20.51 -33.63 6.84
C GLN A 15 -19.95 -33.96 5.43
N PRO A 16 -18.73 -34.51 5.32
CA PRO A 16 -18.13 -34.87 4.04
C PRO A 16 -18.59 -36.27 3.59
N SER A 17 -18.76 -36.45 2.28
CA SER A 17 -18.93 -37.75 1.65
C SER A 17 -17.64 -38.14 0.92
N ASP A 18 -17.05 -39.24 1.37
CA ASP A 18 -16.01 -39.99 0.67
C ASP A 18 -16.60 -40.68 -0.55
N GLN A 19 -15.93 -40.60 -1.71
CA GLN A 19 -15.88 -41.69 -2.68
C GLN A 19 -14.79 -41.46 -3.73
N LYS A 20 -13.81 -42.36 -3.73
CA LYS A 20 -12.88 -42.65 -4.84
C LYS A 20 -13.36 -43.96 -5.50
N PRO A 21 -13.14 -44.15 -6.80
CA PRO A 21 -12.33 -45.30 -7.18
C PRO A 21 -11.26 -44.98 -8.23
N ALA A 22 -10.24 -45.84 -8.24
CA ALA A 22 -9.13 -45.87 -9.16
C ALA A 22 -9.52 -46.52 -10.50
N ASP A 23 -8.81 -46.20 -11.58
CA ASP A 23 -8.19 -47.27 -12.37
C ASP A 23 -6.99 -46.81 -13.22
N GLN A 24 -6.11 -47.78 -13.46
CA GLN A 24 -4.77 -47.69 -14.05
C GLN A 24 -4.79 -47.80 -15.57
N ALA A 25 -3.78 -47.21 -16.23
CA ALA A 25 -3.22 -47.76 -17.45
C ALA A 25 -1.74 -47.33 -17.58
N GLN A 26 -0.84 -48.30 -17.40
CA GLN A 26 0.57 -48.25 -17.77
C GLN A 26 0.73 -48.66 -19.24
N ALA A 27 1.68 -48.03 -19.93
CA ALA A 27 2.43 -48.65 -21.00
C ALA A 27 3.88 -48.12 -21.00
N GLN A 28 4.79 -49.07 -20.83
CA GLN A 28 6.26 -49.09 -20.98
C GLN A 28 6.68 -48.58 -22.39
N SER A 29 7.92 -48.34 -22.80
CA SER A 29 9.30 -48.12 -22.30
C SER A 29 10.16 -48.11 -23.57
N SER A 30 11.23 -47.32 -23.68
CA SER A 30 12.54 -47.77 -24.24
C SER A 30 13.54 -46.62 -24.32
N ASP A 31 14.79 -47.03 -24.14
CA ASP A 31 15.98 -46.25 -23.87
C ASP A 31 16.68 -45.68 -25.12
N GLN A 32 17.75 -44.94 -24.83
CA GLN A 32 19.04 -44.88 -25.54
C GLN A 32 19.36 -43.68 -26.47
N LYS A 33 20.50 -43.09 -26.14
CA LYS A 33 21.38 -42.17 -26.89
C LYS A 33 22.83 -42.63 -26.60
N PRO A 34 23.91 -42.19 -27.26
CA PRO A 34 24.19 -41.75 -28.65
C PRO A 34 25.32 -42.56 -29.34
N ALA A 35 25.57 -42.37 -30.65
CA ALA A 35 26.93 -42.19 -31.21
C ALA A 35 26.92 -41.76 -32.69
N ASP A 36 27.81 -40.80 -33.00
CA ASP A 36 28.59 -40.54 -34.23
C ASP A 36 27.98 -40.59 -35.63
N GLN A 37 28.17 -39.49 -36.38
CA GLN A 37 29.09 -39.46 -37.54
C GLN A 37 29.24 -38.04 -38.11
N ALA A 38 30.50 -37.65 -38.35
CA ALA A 38 30.92 -36.46 -39.11
C ALA A 38 30.89 -36.74 -40.63
N PRO A 39 31.03 -35.70 -41.47
CA PRO A 39 32.16 -35.72 -42.40
C PRO A 39 32.87 -34.37 -42.61
N VAL A 40 34.19 -34.41 -42.43
CA VAL A 40 35.30 -34.09 -43.37
C VAL A 40 35.13 -32.98 -44.44
N ALA A 41 35.98 -31.96 -44.25
CA ALA A 41 36.87 -31.21 -45.17
C ALA A 41 36.34 -30.28 -46.28
N THR A 42 36.86 -29.05 -46.28
CA THR A 42 37.86 -28.59 -47.28
C THR A 42 38.57 -27.34 -46.75
N ALA A 43 39.91 -27.41 -46.73
CA ALA A 43 40.82 -26.31 -46.40
C ALA A 43 41.81 -26.14 -47.56
N SER A 44 42.04 -24.89 -47.94
CA SER A 44 43.10 -24.33 -48.80
C SER A 44 43.21 -22.86 -48.35
N ASP A 45 44.34 -22.19 -48.24
CA ASP A 45 45.75 -22.53 -48.38
C ASP A 45 46.55 -21.58 -47.47
N ASP A 46 47.82 -21.94 -47.36
CA ASP A 46 48.97 -21.47 -46.59
C ASP A 46 49.30 -19.95 -46.53
N LYS A 47 49.88 -19.58 -45.38
CA LYS A 47 50.99 -18.62 -45.11
C LYS A 47 50.88 -17.13 -45.49
N SER A 48 50.96 -16.26 -44.47
CA SER A 48 52.23 -15.68 -43.96
C SER A 48 51.98 -14.36 -43.19
N ALA A 49 52.52 -14.23 -41.97
CA ALA A 49 53.32 -13.08 -41.49
C ALA A 49 53.19 -12.79 -39.97
N ASN A 50 54.37 -12.67 -39.34
CA ASN A 50 54.76 -11.82 -38.19
C ASN A 50 54.22 -12.05 -36.76
N LYS A 51 55.07 -12.73 -35.97
CA LYS A 51 55.87 -12.20 -34.84
C LYS A 51 55.28 -11.05 -33.98
N ALA A 52 54.82 -11.46 -32.79
CA ALA A 52 54.97 -10.87 -31.44
C ALA A 52 54.88 -9.35 -31.22
N SER A 53 53.90 -8.93 -30.40
CA SER A 53 53.99 -7.98 -29.25
C SER A 53 52.58 -7.88 -28.63
N ALA A 54 52.39 -8.33 -27.39
CA ALA A 54 52.21 -7.48 -26.19
C ALA A 54 50.78 -6.95 -26.03
N ASP A 55 50.28 -7.09 -24.80
CA ASP A 55 49.05 -6.53 -24.25
C ASP A 55 47.71 -7.15 -24.64
N ASP A 56 47.29 -8.14 -23.84
CA ASP A 56 45.87 -8.27 -23.50
C ASP A 56 45.69 -8.84 -22.09
N LYS A 57 46.12 -8.08 -21.07
CA LYS A 57 45.58 -8.21 -19.73
C LYS A 57 44.26 -7.43 -19.70
N ALA A 58 43.19 -8.08 -20.13
CA ALA A 58 41.84 -7.60 -19.88
C ALA A 58 41.65 -7.46 -18.36
N SER A 59 41.67 -6.21 -17.89
CA SER A 59 41.28 -5.82 -16.54
C SER A 59 39.79 -6.14 -16.39
N LYS A 60 39.47 -7.25 -15.71
CA LYS A 60 38.18 -7.38 -15.06
C LYS A 60 38.15 -6.31 -13.98
N ASP A 61 37.45 -5.21 -14.24
CA ASP A 61 37.13 -4.24 -13.19
C ASP A 61 36.54 -5.00 -12.00
N PRO A 62 37.07 -4.81 -10.78
CA PRO A 62 36.45 -5.40 -9.60
C PRO A 62 35.05 -4.81 -9.48
N GLN A 63 34.03 -5.66 -9.62
CA GLN A 63 32.65 -5.30 -9.22
C GLN A 63 32.72 -4.68 -7.81
N PRO A 64 32.13 -3.48 -7.59
CA PRO A 64 32.21 -2.81 -6.31
C PRO A 64 31.70 -3.75 -5.21
N ARG A 65 32.48 -3.87 -4.14
CA ARG A 65 32.09 -4.69 -2.98
C ARG A 65 30.98 -3.96 -2.24
N HIS A 66 29.74 -4.40 -2.45
CA HIS A 66 28.58 -3.92 -1.73
C HIS A 66 28.65 -4.32 -0.25
N ASP A 67 28.56 -3.36 0.66
CA ASP A 67 28.61 -3.62 2.11
C ASP A 67 27.27 -4.14 2.65
N GLY A 68 26.23 -4.12 1.81
CA GLY A 68 24.88 -4.58 2.14
C GLY A 68 24.18 -3.73 3.20
N SER A 69 24.77 -2.59 3.57
CA SER A 69 24.20 -1.66 4.53
C SER A 69 23.01 -0.93 3.91
N LYS A 70 22.17 -0.32 4.76
CA LYS A 70 21.04 0.50 4.30
C LYS A 70 21.48 1.76 3.53
N LYS A 71 22.78 2.09 3.51
CA LYS A 71 23.35 3.21 2.76
C LYS A 71 23.73 2.83 1.34
N ASP A 72 23.91 1.54 1.07
CA ASP A 72 24.24 1.05 -0.25
C ASP A 72 22.97 0.99 -1.11
N VAL A 73 22.83 1.98 -1.98
CA VAL A 73 21.69 2.11 -2.92
C VAL A 73 21.73 1.01 -3.99
N ASP A 74 22.92 0.59 -4.39
CA ASP A 74 23.07 -0.46 -5.39
C ASP A 74 22.63 -1.81 -4.84
N ALA A 75 22.80 -2.03 -3.53
CA ALA A 75 22.36 -3.23 -2.84
C ALA A 75 20.84 -3.33 -2.61
N ILE A 76 20.03 -2.30 -2.92
CA ILE A 76 18.56 -2.36 -2.76
C ILE A 76 17.98 -3.62 -3.41
N GLY A 77 17.14 -4.34 -2.65
CA GLY A 77 16.60 -5.65 -3.00
C GLY A 77 17.34 -6.79 -2.28
N ASN A 78 18.60 -6.60 -1.89
CA ASN A 78 19.41 -7.62 -1.21
C ASN A 78 19.74 -7.28 0.25
N ARG A 79 19.32 -6.11 0.73
CA ARG A 79 19.62 -5.61 2.07
C ARG A 79 18.73 -6.27 3.11
N LYS A 80 19.23 -6.30 4.35
CA LYS A 80 18.39 -6.61 5.52
C LYS A 80 17.81 -5.32 6.07
N VAL A 81 16.61 -4.98 5.58
CA VAL A 81 15.80 -3.89 6.14
C VAL A 81 14.88 -4.41 7.25
N GLY A 82 14.38 -3.52 8.09
CA GLY A 82 13.55 -3.89 9.23
C GLY A 82 14.34 -4.18 10.52
N GLY A 83 13.73 -4.92 11.43
CA GLY A 83 14.27 -5.26 12.75
C GLY A 83 13.52 -6.44 13.37
N LEU A 84 13.58 -6.58 14.70
CA LEU A 84 12.90 -7.67 15.42
C LEU A 84 11.39 -7.69 15.09
N ASP A 85 10.93 -8.83 14.58
CA ASP A 85 9.54 -9.10 14.24
C ASP A 85 9.23 -10.57 14.58
N TRP A 86 8.18 -10.80 15.36
CA TRP A 86 7.74 -12.16 15.75
C TRP A 86 6.75 -12.78 14.76
N TYR A 87 6.30 -12.03 13.76
CA TYR A 87 5.37 -12.49 12.75
C TYR A 87 6.14 -13.02 11.54
N SER A 88 5.83 -14.25 11.10
CA SER A 88 6.34 -14.78 9.83
C SER A 88 5.74 -14.02 8.65
N ILE A 89 6.39 -14.08 7.47
CA ILE A 89 5.88 -13.43 6.26
C ILE A 89 4.52 -14.03 5.86
N GLU A 90 4.34 -15.34 6.00
CA GLU A 90 3.07 -16.00 5.68
C GLU A 90 1.94 -15.54 6.61
N LYS A 91 2.24 -15.35 7.90
CA LYS A 91 1.28 -14.80 8.86
C LYS A 91 0.93 -13.36 8.52
N GLU A 92 1.92 -12.56 8.12
CA GLU A 92 1.73 -11.18 7.68
C GLU A 92 0.81 -11.09 6.45
N ILE A 93 1.08 -11.90 5.41
CA ILE A 93 0.27 -11.94 4.19
C ILE A 93 -1.18 -12.36 4.50
N ARG A 94 -1.37 -13.37 5.35
CA ARG A 94 -2.72 -13.82 5.74
C ARG A 94 -3.49 -12.72 6.47
N MET A 95 -2.85 -12.06 7.44
CA MET A 95 -3.44 -10.94 8.17
C MET A 95 -3.80 -9.79 7.23
N GLY A 96 -2.89 -9.43 6.32
CA GLY A 96 -3.12 -8.44 5.26
C GLY A 96 -4.35 -8.73 4.43
N LYS A 97 -4.52 -10.00 4.02
CA LYS A 97 -5.65 -10.45 3.21
C LYS A 97 -6.98 -10.31 3.96
N GLU A 98 -7.01 -10.64 5.25
CA GLU A 98 -8.20 -10.48 6.08
C GLU A 98 -8.59 -9.00 6.23
N TYR A 99 -7.62 -8.11 6.39
CA TYR A 99 -7.87 -6.66 6.44
C TYR A 99 -8.26 -6.07 5.09
N ALA A 100 -7.64 -6.51 4.00
CA ALA A 100 -7.99 -6.12 2.65
C ALA A 100 -9.46 -6.44 2.34
N GLN A 101 -9.95 -7.62 2.75
CA GLN A 101 -11.36 -7.99 2.59
C GLN A 101 -12.30 -7.02 3.34
N GLN A 102 -11.93 -6.60 4.55
CA GLN A 102 -12.73 -5.64 5.33
C GLN A 102 -12.71 -4.25 4.71
N VAL A 103 -11.54 -3.77 4.26
CA VAL A 103 -11.42 -2.49 3.55
C VAL A 103 -12.32 -2.50 2.31
N GLU A 104 -12.21 -3.52 1.48
CA GLU A 104 -12.94 -3.62 0.20
C GLU A 104 -14.45 -3.77 0.35
N GLN A 105 -14.94 -4.17 1.52
CA GLN A 105 -16.38 -4.14 1.83
C GLN A 105 -16.90 -2.74 2.16
N THR A 106 -16.02 -1.81 2.53
CA THR A 106 -16.39 -0.46 3.02
C THR A 106 -16.07 0.65 2.04
N VAL A 107 -15.20 0.39 1.06
CA VAL A 107 -14.74 1.39 0.09
C VAL A 107 -15.25 1.08 -1.31
N ARG A 108 -15.40 2.12 -2.13
CA ARG A 108 -15.66 1.98 -3.56
C ARG A 108 -14.32 1.97 -4.31
N LEU A 109 -14.10 0.97 -5.15
CA LEU A 109 -12.90 0.88 -5.98
C LEU A 109 -13.14 1.52 -7.36
N ILE A 110 -12.12 2.19 -7.88
CA ILE A 110 -12.07 2.59 -9.29
C ILE A 110 -11.78 1.36 -10.14
N GLN A 111 -12.57 1.17 -11.19
CA GLN A 111 -12.50 0.01 -12.10
C GLN A 111 -12.07 0.41 -13.51
N ASP A 112 -11.75 1.69 -13.74
CA ASP A 112 -11.29 2.15 -15.05
C ASP A 112 -9.90 1.57 -15.34
N PRO A 113 -9.74 0.73 -16.38
CA PRO A 113 -8.50 0.00 -16.61
C PRO A 113 -7.32 0.93 -16.92
N VAL A 114 -7.56 2.11 -17.52
CA VAL A 114 -6.50 3.07 -17.83
C VAL A 114 -5.92 3.64 -16.53
N VAL A 115 -6.78 4.00 -15.58
CA VAL A 115 -6.34 4.53 -14.28
C VAL A 115 -5.67 3.44 -13.45
N THR A 116 -6.30 2.26 -13.34
CA THR A 116 -5.81 1.19 -12.46
C THR A 116 -4.49 0.60 -12.96
N GLU A 117 -4.33 0.37 -14.26
CA GLU A 117 -3.07 -0.16 -14.82
C GLU A 117 -1.94 0.87 -14.69
N TYR A 118 -2.24 2.15 -14.89
CA TYR A 118 -1.25 3.21 -14.74
C TYR A 118 -0.68 3.27 -13.32
N VAL A 119 -1.56 3.34 -12.31
CA VAL A 119 -1.15 3.37 -10.89
C VAL A 119 -0.44 2.07 -10.50
N ASN A 120 -0.94 0.92 -10.98
CA ASN A 120 -0.28 -0.36 -10.75
C ASN A 120 1.13 -0.36 -11.37
N ARG A 121 1.34 0.19 -12.57
CA ARG A 121 2.66 0.22 -13.20
C ARG A 121 3.67 1.07 -12.43
N ILE A 122 3.28 2.25 -11.93
CA ILE A 122 4.13 3.08 -11.05
C ILE A 122 4.50 2.27 -9.81
N GLY A 123 3.50 1.73 -9.12
CA GLY A 123 3.74 1.02 -7.87
C GLY A 123 4.58 -0.25 -8.05
N GLN A 124 4.34 -1.04 -9.11
CA GLN A 124 5.14 -2.22 -9.41
C GLN A 124 6.58 -1.85 -9.82
N ASN A 125 6.79 -0.71 -10.49
CA ASN A 125 8.14 -0.22 -10.77
C ASN A 125 8.89 0.12 -9.48
N LEU A 126 8.23 0.81 -8.53
CA LEU A 126 8.78 1.10 -7.20
C LEU A 126 9.07 -0.19 -6.42
N VAL A 127 8.13 -1.14 -6.39
CA VAL A 127 8.28 -2.42 -5.68
C VAL A 127 9.48 -3.21 -6.20
N ARG A 128 9.65 -3.30 -7.53
CA ARG A 128 10.81 -3.96 -8.16
C ARG A 128 12.15 -3.32 -7.79
N ASN A 129 12.14 -2.02 -7.49
CA ASN A 129 13.30 -1.23 -7.10
C ASN A 129 13.34 -0.98 -5.58
N SER A 130 12.76 -1.88 -4.79
CA SER A 130 12.69 -1.77 -3.33
C SER A 130 13.24 -3.01 -2.61
N ASP A 131 13.36 -2.94 -1.29
CA ASP A 131 13.70 -4.11 -0.45
C ASP A 131 12.49 -4.99 -0.10
N ALA A 132 11.31 -4.75 -0.69
CA ALA A 132 10.10 -5.53 -0.43
C ALA A 132 10.29 -7.03 -0.68
N LYS A 133 9.72 -7.85 0.22
CA LYS A 133 9.79 -9.33 0.17
C LYS A 133 8.44 -10.01 -0.03
N VAL A 134 7.39 -9.21 -0.22
CA VAL A 134 6.01 -9.66 -0.40
C VAL A 134 5.48 -9.15 -1.74
N PRO A 135 4.57 -9.89 -2.40
CA PRO A 135 3.92 -9.39 -3.59
C PRO A 135 3.01 -8.21 -3.25
N PHE A 136 2.92 -7.23 -4.15
CA PHE A 136 2.03 -6.09 -3.98
C PHE A 136 0.76 -6.23 -4.82
N THR A 137 -0.39 -6.03 -4.17
CA THR A 137 -1.70 -5.88 -4.82
C THR A 137 -2.11 -4.42 -4.69
N ILE A 138 -2.07 -3.68 -5.79
CA ILE A 138 -2.32 -2.23 -5.81
C ILE A 138 -3.72 -1.96 -6.33
N LYS A 139 -4.52 -1.19 -5.58
CA LYS A 139 -5.89 -0.84 -5.93
C LYS A 139 -6.12 0.66 -5.74
N VAL A 140 -7.01 1.21 -6.56
CA VAL A 140 -7.38 2.63 -6.48
C VAL A 140 -8.74 2.76 -5.81
N ILE A 141 -8.80 3.52 -4.72
CA ILE A 141 -10.03 3.84 -4.00
C ILE A 141 -10.62 5.12 -4.57
N ASP A 142 -11.92 5.11 -4.81
CA ASP A 142 -12.71 6.28 -5.17
C ASP A 142 -12.97 7.13 -3.92
N SER A 143 -12.14 8.14 -3.70
CA SER A 143 -12.23 9.01 -2.53
C SER A 143 -11.49 10.33 -2.75
N ASP A 144 -12.18 11.43 -2.49
CA ASP A 144 -11.61 12.79 -2.51
C ASP A 144 -10.53 13.01 -1.43
N GLU A 145 -10.39 12.09 -0.47
CA GLU A 145 -9.33 12.16 0.54
C GLU A 145 -7.96 11.95 -0.11
N VAL A 146 -7.05 12.91 0.08
CA VAL A 146 -5.63 12.75 -0.25
C VAL A 146 -5.03 11.74 0.73
N ASN A 147 -4.93 10.48 0.28
CA ASN A 147 -4.41 9.39 1.10
C ASN A 147 -3.87 8.24 0.24
N ALA A 148 -2.92 7.51 0.80
CA ALA A 148 -2.56 6.17 0.38
C ALA A 148 -2.16 5.39 1.63
N PHE A 149 -2.33 4.07 1.62
CA PHE A 149 -1.91 3.25 2.74
C PHE A 149 -1.64 1.82 2.30
N ALA A 150 -0.61 1.21 2.87
CA ALA A 150 -0.31 -0.20 2.68
C ALA A 150 -0.60 -1.03 3.94
N LEU A 151 -1.30 -2.14 3.75
CA LEU A 151 -1.53 -3.14 4.78
C LEU A 151 -0.38 -4.17 4.81
N PRO A 152 -0.23 -4.90 5.93
CA PRO A 152 0.69 -6.03 6.02
C PRO A 152 0.60 -6.94 4.78
N GLY A 153 1.73 -7.46 4.29
CA GLY A 153 1.72 -8.40 3.17
C GLY A 153 1.45 -7.81 1.78
N GLY A 154 1.51 -6.48 1.62
CA GLY A 154 1.57 -5.82 0.31
C GLY A 154 0.21 -5.44 -0.32
N PHE A 155 -0.88 -5.41 0.45
CA PHE A 155 -2.15 -4.86 -0.04
C PHE A 155 -2.11 -3.35 0.05
N PHE A 156 -2.08 -2.68 -1.10
CA PHE A 156 -1.76 -1.26 -1.20
C PHE A 156 -2.90 -0.49 -1.88
N TYR A 157 -3.40 0.53 -1.20
CA TYR A 157 -4.51 1.36 -1.67
C TYR A 157 -4.07 2.80 -1.89
N VAL A 158 -4.44 3.35 -3.04
CA VAL A 158 -4.19 4.73 -3.45
C VAL A 158 -5.54 5.41 -3.65
N ASN A 159 -5.81 6.51 -2.94
CA ASN A 159 -7.05 7.24 -3.17
C ASN A 159 -6.95 8.11 -4.44
N SER A 160 -8.07 8.27 -5.13
CA SER A 160 -8.16 9.13 -6.31
C SER A 160 -7.85 10.60 -5.99
N GLY A 161 -8.24 11.09 -4.82
CA GLY A 161 -7.88 12.42 -4.31
C GLY A 161 -6.37 12.65 -4.24
N LEU A 162 -5.56 11.62 -3.92
CA LEU A 162 -4.10 11.73 -3.96
C LEU A 162 -3.59 11.93 -5.39
N ILE A 163 -4.10 11.14 -6.34
CA ILE A 163 -3.70 11.24 -7.76
C ILE A 163 -4.05 12.61 -8.32
N LEU A 164 -5.22 13.15 -7.96
CA LEU A 164 -5.66 14.47 -8.40
C LEU A 164 -4.94 15.62 -7.69
N ALA A 165 -4.48 15.40 -6.46
CA ALA A 165 -3.71 16.39 -5.71
C ALA A 165 -2.25 16.49 -6.18
N ALA A 166 -1.64 15.42 -6.68
CA ALA A 166 -0.26 15.44 -7.20
C ALA A 166 -0.17 16.24 -8.51
N ASP A 167 0.74 17.21 -8.59
CA ASP A 167 0.99 17.99 -9.82
C ASP A 167 1.92 17.25 -10.77
N GLU A 168 2.81 16.41 -10.23
CA GLU A 168 3.79 15.64 -10.98
C GLU A 168 3.72 14.15 -10.64
N GLU A 169 4.14 13.29 -11.57
CA GLU A 169 4.17 11.84 -11.34
C GLU A 169 5.12 11.45 -10.20
N SER A 170 6.24 12.16 -10.08
CA SER A 170 7.24 12.01 -9.02
C SER A 170 6.65 12.28 -7.62
N GLU A 171 5.71 13.21 -7.48
CA GLU A 171 5.01 13.47 -6.21
C GLU A 171 4.15 12.26 -5.79
N LEU A 172 3.37 11.70 -6.73
CA LEU A 172 2.60 10.47 -6.49
C LEU A 172 3.53 9.30 -6.18
N ALA A 173 4.60 9.14 -6.95
CA ALA A 173 5.60 8.09 -6.75
C ALA A 173 6.28 8.22 -5.39
N GLY A 174 6.49 9.43 -4.87
CA GLY A 174 7.08 9.65 -3.55
C GLY A 174 6.21 9.16 -2.42
N VAL A 175 4.91 9.50 -2.43
CA VAL A 175 3.97 8.95 -1.44
C VAL A 175 3.92 7.42 -1.55
N MET A 176 3.89 6.89 -2.77
CA MET A 176 3.86 5.44 -2.97
C MET A 176 5.13 4.74 -2.49
N ALA A 177 6.30 5.34 -2.69
CA ALA A 177 7.58 4.81 -2.24
C ALA A 177 7.66 4.75 -0.70
N HIS A 178 7.11 5.76 -0.01
CA HIS A 178 7.01 5.80 1.44
C HIS A 178 6.15 4.65 1.99
N GLU A 179 4.97 4.43 1.40
CA GLU A 179 4.09 3.31 1.79
C GLU A 179 4.74 1.94 1.52
N ILE A 180 5.44 1.79 0.39
CA ILE A 180 6.22 0.58 0.08
C ILE A 180 7.33 0.38 1.11
N ALA A 181 7.98 1.44 1.58
CA ALA A 181 8.99 1.37 2.63
C ALA A 181 8.44 0.88 3.97
N HIS A 182 7.22 1.27 4.35
CA HIS A 182 6.56 0.71 5.53
C HIS A 182 6.39 -0.81 5.47
N VAL A 183 5.99 -1.33 4.31
CA VAL A 183 5.84 -2.78 4.09
C VAL A 183 7.19 -3.47 4.02
N ALA A 184 8.13 -2.92 3.25
CA ALA A 184 9.48 -3.50 3.11
C ALA A 184 10.20 -3.61 4.46
N ALA A 185 10.08 -2.58 5.31
CA ALA A 185 10.64 -2.57 6.65
C ALA A 185 9.74 -3.23 7.72
N ARG A 186 8.60 -3.80 7.31
CA ARG A 186 7.62 -4.52 8.14
C ARG A 186 7.14 -3.71 9.36
N HIS A 187 6.93 -2.40 9.19
CA HIS A 187 6.62 -1.50 10.30
C HIS A 187 5.34 -1.87 11.05
N ALA A 188 4.32 -2.40 10.36
CA ALA A 188 3.05 -2.80 10.96
C ALA A 188 3.22 -3.96 11.96
N THR A 189 3.84 -5.07 11.54
CA THR A 189 4.07 -6.25 12.38
C THR A 189 5.15 -6.04 13.43
N ARG A 190 6.17 -5.21 13.15
CA ARG A 190 7.13 -4.75 14.17
C ARG A 190 6.46 -3.87 15.23
N GLY A 191 5.54 -3.01 14.83
CA GLY A 191 4.71 -2.22 15.74
C GLY A 191 3.88 -3.12 16.66
N GLN A 192 3.24 -4.14 16.07
CA GLN A 192 2.49 -5.15 16.83
C GLN A 192 3.40 -5.95 17.79
N THR A 193 4.57 -6.40 17.32
CA THR A 193 5.55 -7.10 18.16
C THR A 193 5.95 -6.25 19.37
N ARG A 194 6.19 -4.94 19.19
CA ARG A 194 6.50 -4.02 20.30
C ARG A 194 5.33 -3.90 21.28
N ALA A 195 4.10 -3.82 20.79
CA ALA A 195 2.91 -3.80 21.64
C ALA A 195 2.74 -5.10 22.43
N ASP A 196 2.95 -6.25 21.79
CA ASP A 196 2.89 -7.57 22.42
C ASP A 196 3.95 -7.71 23.54
N ILE A 197 5.20 -7.27 23.28
CA ILE A 197 6.27 -7.23 24.28
C ILE A 197 5.88 -6.35 25.47
N ALA A 198 5.40 -5.13 25.21
CA ALA A 198 5.00 -4.20 26.26
C ALA A 198 3.89 -4.79 27.13
N ASN A 199 2.89 -5.42 26.50
CA ASN A 199 1.81 -6.11 27.19
C ASN A 199 2.31 -7.25 28.08
N ILE A 200 3.27 -8.05 27.61
CA ILE A 200 3.90 -9.11 28.42
C ILE A 200 4.68 -8.52 29.59
N ALA A 201 5.45 -7.45 29.37
CA ALA A 201 6.26 -6.80 30.40
C ALA A 201 5.43 -6.20 31.55
N THR A 202 4.18 -5.82 31.29
CA THR A 202 3.25 -5.33 32.33
C THR A 202 2.64 -6.43 33.21
N ILE A 203 2.85 -7.71 32.88
CA ILE A 203 2.37 -8.82 33.72
C ILE A 203 3.28 -8.90 34.96
N PRO A 204 2.74 -8.75 36.19
CA PRO A 204 3.55 -8.90 37.40
C PRO A 204 4.19 -10.30 37.41
N LEU A 205 5.50 -10.36 37.65
CA LEU A 205 6.27 -11.62 37.69
C LEU A 205 5.68 -12.65 38.67
N ILE A 206 4.87 -12.21 39.63
CA ILE A 206 4.11 -13.04 40.58
C ILE A 206 3.06 -13.96 39.90
N PHE A 207 2.61 -13.64 38.68
CA PHE A 207 1.68 -14.47 37.92
C PHE A 207 2.35 -15.44 36.94
N ILE A 208 3.69 -15.51 36.92
CA ILE A 208 4.45 -16.51 36.14
C ILE A 208 4.39 -17.86 36.89
N GLY A 209 3.20 -18.45 36.88
CA GLY A 209 2.90 -19.71 37.55
C GLY A 209 1.54 -20.34 37.17
N GLY A 210 0.78 -19.76 36.23
CA GLY A 210 -0.51 -20.34 35.82
C GLY A 210 -0.96 -19.88 34.43
N GLY A 211 -1.07 -20.83 33.48
CA GLY A 211 -1.35 -20.61 32.05
C GLY A 211 -2.73 -20.07 31.66
N ILE A 212 -3.49 -19.48 32.60
CA ILE A 212 -4.90 -19.08 32.38
C ILE A 212 -5.03 -17.64 31.84
N GLY A 213 -4.04 -16.76 32.11
CA GLY A 213 -4.12 -15.34 31.71
C GLY A 213 -3.96 -15.04 30.22
N TYR A 214 -3.38 -15.97 29.44
CA TYR A 214 -3.08 -15.76 28.01
C TYR A 214 -4.30 -16.02 27.11
N ALA A 215 -5.12 -17.03 27.42
CA ALA A 215 -6.26 -17.43 26.60
C ALA A 215 -7.43 -16.44 26.65
N ALA A 216 -7.65 -15.77 27.79
CA ALA A 216 -8.80 -14.87 27.99
C ALA A 216 -8.72 -13.55 27.19
N ARG A 217 -7.53 -13.14 26.71
CA ARG A 217 -7.33 -11.84 26.04
C ARG A 217 -7.31 -11.89 24.52
N GLN A 218 -7.12 -13.05 23.90
CA GLN A 218 -7.31 -13.19 22.44
C GLN A 218 -8.79 -13.08 22.01
N ALA A 219 -9.73 -13.11 22.96
CA ALA A 219 -11.15 -12.93 22.69
C ALA A 219 -11.57 -11.45 22.52
N ALA A 220 -10.68 -10.48 22.77
CA ALA A 220 -10.98 -9.06 22.65
C ALA A 220 -10.82 -8.57 21.20
N GLY A 221 -11.87 -8.76 20.39
CA GLY A 221 -12.20 -7.93 19.24
C GLY A 221 -11.41 -8.17 17.95
N ILE A 222 -12.02 -8.92 17.03
CA ILE A 222 -11.68 -8.96 15.60
C ILE A 222 -12.19 -7.66 14.94
N GLY A 223 -11.69 -6.51 15.37
CA GLY A 223 -11.87 -5.23 14.69
C GLY A 223 -10.56 -4.85 14.01
N LEU A 224 -10.60 -4.21 12.84
CA LEU A 224 -9.43 -3.62 12.18
C LEU A 224 -8.63 -2.81 13.20
N PRO A 225 -7.42 -3.24 13.60
CA PRO A 225 -6.58 -2.43 14.45
C PRO A 225 -6.11 -1.25 13.61
N LEU A 226 -6.74 -0.08 13.80
CA LEU A 226 -6.29 1.18 13.18
C LEU A 226 -4.84 1.53 13.57
N THR A 227 -4.28 0.83 14.56
CA THR A 227 -2.88 0.91 14.99
C THR A 227 -1.87 0.56 13.90
N PHE A 228 -2.25 -0.16 12.83
CA PHE A 228 -1.33 -0.40 11.70
C PHE A 228 -1.15 0.82 10.79
N LEU A 229 -1.99 1.84 10.94
CA LEU A 229 -1.94 3.07 10.15
C LEU A 229 -1.26 4.20 10.90
N SER A 230 -0.62 3.95 12.05
CA SER A 230 0.09 4.99 12.79
C SER A 230 1.41 4.44 13.31
N PHE A 231 2.50 5.06 12.91
CA PHE A 231 3.84 4.55 13.21
C PHE A 231 4.62 5.48 14.12
N SER A 232 5.60 4.90 14.81
CA SER A 232 6.53 5.68 15.65
C SER A 232 7.39 6.60 14.79
N ARG A 233 7.86 7.72 15.35
CA ARG A 233 8.79 8.64 14.67
C ARG A 233 10.02 7.96 14.04
N GLY A 234 10.52 6.89 14.68
CA GLY A 234 11.65 6.12 14.14
C GLY A 234 11.29 5.26 12.93
N PHE A 235 10.06 4.78 12.83
CA PHE A 235 9.56 4.07 11.64
C PHE A 235 9.28 5.04 10.50
N GLU A 236 8.72 6.22 10.79
CA GLU A 236 8.54 7.30 9.81
C GLU A 236 9.89 7.71 9.19
N ALA A 237 10.91 7.97 10.02
CA ALA A 237 12.24 8.31 9.52
C ALA A 237 12.92 7.16 8.75
N GLU A 238 12.68 5.90 9.14
CA GLU A 238 13.16 4.74 8.37
C GLU A 238 12.43 4.62 7.02
N ALA A 239 11.13 4.94 6.98
CA ALA A 239 10.32 4.91 5.76
C ALA A 239 10.69 6.04 4.79
N ASP A 240 10.96 7.26 5.28
CA ASP A 240 11.48 8.37 4.46
C ASP A 240 12.80 7.97 3.80
N TYR A 241 13.75 7.53 4.63
CA TYR A 241 15.10 7.16 4.19
C TYR A 241 15.11 6.06 3.13
N LEU A 242 14.28 5.03 3.29
CA LEU A 242 14.15 3.93 2.32
C LEU A 242 13.32 4.37 1.09
N GLY A 243 12.25 5.14 1.30
CA GLY A 243 11.38 5.64 0.25
C GLY A 243 12.14 6.50 -0.76
N LEU A 244 12.98 7.44 -0.29
CA LEU A 244 13.85 8.25 -1.14
C LEU A 244 14.75 7.40 -2.04
N GLN A 245 15.31 6.33 -1.48
CA GLN A 245 16.18 5.43 -2.23
C GLN A 245 15.41 4.59 -3.26
N TYR A 246 14.18 4.20 -2.95
CA TYR A 246 13.32 3.49 -3.89
C TYR A 246 12.88 4.40 -5.04
N MET A 247 12.54 5.66 -4.76
CA MET A 247 12.30 6.68 -5.79
C MET A 247 13.52 6.83 -6.69
N TYR A 248 14.69 7.04 -6.07
CA TYR A 248 15.96 7.22 -6.79
C TYR A 248 16.27 6.02 -7.70
N LYS A 249 16.17 4.78 -7.17
CA LYS A 249 16.46 3.57 -7.92
C LYS A 249 15.43 3.34 -9.05
N ALA A 250 14.17 3.71 -8.83
CA ALA A 250 13.14 3.70 -9.86
C ALA A 250 13.26 4.84 -10.89
N GLY A 251 14.13 5.82 -10.64
CA GLY A 251 14.44 6.94 -11.54
C GLY A 251 13.64 8.21 -11.30
N TYR A 252 12.80 8.27 -10.26
CA TYR A 252 12.04 9.47 -9.89
C TYR A 252 12.90 10.48 -9.15
N ASP A 253 12.52 11.76 -9.25
CA ASP A 253 13.16 12.83 -8.48
C ASP A 253 12.82 12.69 -6.99
N PRO A 254 13.80 12.39 -6.11
CA PRO A 254 13.56 12.27 -4.68
C PRO A 254 13.12 13.60 -4.02
N ASN A 255 13.39 14.75 -4.65
CA ASN A 255 12.95 16.05 -4.12
C ASN A 255 11.43 16.21 -4.19
N ALA A 256 10.77 15.51 -5.12
CA ALA A 256 9.32 15.58 -5.28
C ALA A 256 8.56 15.08 -4.04
N PHE A 257 9.17 14.18 -3.25
CA PHE A 257 8.63 13.79 -1.95
C PHE A 257 8.48 15.03 -1.06
N VAL A 258 9.56 15.80 -0.86
CA VAL A 258 9.55 17.02 -0.05
C VAL A 258 8.57 18.07 -0.61
N SER A 259 8.62 18.32 -1.92
CA SER A 259 7.76 19.32 -2.58
C SER A 259 6.28 19.02 -2.41
N PHE A 260 5.88 17.74 -2.51
CA PHE A 260 4.49 17.34 -2.29
C PHE A 260 3.99 17.65 -0.88
N PHE A 261 4.83 17.45 0.14
CA PHE A 261 4.46 17.79 1.52
C PHE A 261 4.38 19.28 1.77
N GLU A 262 5.35 20.05 1.29
CA GLU A 262 5.33 21.52 1.43
C GLU A 262 4.06 22.11 0.81
N LYS A 263 3.63 21.55 -0.33
CA LYS A 263 2.37 21.88 -0.98
C LYS A 263 1.16 21.55 -0.11
N LEU A 264 1.08 20.36 0.46
CA LEU A 264 -0.05 19.98 1.32
C LEU A 264 -0.07 20.78 2.63
N GLU A 265 1.09 21.13 3.19
CA GLU A 265 1.20 22.04 4.33
C GLU A 265 0.69 23.46 3.95
N SER A 266 1.03 23.95 2.76
CA SER A 266 0.51 25.21 2.23
C SER A 266 -1.01 25.18 2.07
N GLN A 267 -1.57 24.06 1.61
CA GLN A 267 -3.03 23.88 1.51
C GLN A 267 -3.70 23.90 2.88
N GLU A 268 -3.13 23.22 3.88
CA GLU A 268 -3.67 23.24 5.24
C GLU A 268 -3.62 24.64 5.88
N LYS A 269 -2.53 25.39 5.65
CA LYS A 269 -2.41 26.79 6.09
C LYS A 269 -3.49 27.69 5.46
N LYS A 270 -3.85 27.44 4.19
CA LYS A 270 -4.90 28.19 3.48
C LYS A 270 -6.30 27.79 3.91
N LYS A 271 -6.53 26.51 4.20
CA LYS A 271 -7.83 25.97 4.61
C LYS A 271 -7.64 24.99 5.78
N PRO A 272 -7.67 25.47 7.02
CA PRO A 272 -7.52 24.61 8.19
C PRO A 272 -8.55 23.48 8.21
N GLY A 273 -8.09 22.25 8.48
CA GLY A 273 -8.90 21.04 8.43
C GLY A 273 -8.99 20.37 7.05
N SER A 274 -8.31 20.91 6.03
CA SER A 274 -8.13 20.26 4.72
C SER A 274 -7.03 19.19 4.73
N LEU A 275 -6.31 19.06 5.84
CA LEU A 275 -5.18 18.15 6.00
C LEU A 275 -5.56 16.74 5.58
N ALA A 276 -4.89 16.31 4.52
CA ALA A 276 -4.87 14.97 3.96
C ALA A 276 -4.82 13.91 5.07
N LYS A 277 -5.62 12.84 4.95
CA LYS A 277 -5.67 11.79 5.98
C LYS A 277 -4.33 11.10 6.16
N ALA A 278 -3.56 10.96 5.07
CA ALA A 278 -2.17 10.49 5.10
C ALA A 278 -1.32 11.27 6.10
N PHE A 279 -1.56 12.56 6.30
CA PHE A 279 -0.76 13.44 7.15
C PHE A 279 -1.17 13.36 8.63
N ARG A 280 -2.38 12.86 8.89
CA ARG A 280 -2.81 12.56 10.26
C ARG A 280 -2.17 11.26 10.75
N THR A 281 -2.00 10.30 9.85
CA THR A 281 -1.36 9.01 10.11
C THR A 281 0.18 9.08 10.04
N HIS A 282 0.72 9.93 9.15
CA HIS A 282 2.14 10.15 8.89
C HIS A 282 2.48 11.65 8.95
N PRO A 283 2.53 12.27 10.13
CA PRO A 283 2.81 13.70 10.24
C PRO A 283 4.26 14.00 9.81
N LEU A 284 4.42 14.81 8.77
CA LEU A 284 5.74 15.33 8.38
C LEU A 284 6.10 16.53 9.26
N THR A 285 7.00 16.31 10.22
CA THR A 285 7.51 17.36 11.09
C THR A 285 8.65 18.13 10.41
N PRO A 286 8.93 19.39 10.79
CA PRO A 286 10.08 20.14 10.27
C PRO A 286 11.41 19.36 10.33
N ASP A 287 11.63 18.63 11.44
CA ASP A 287 12.82 17.76 11.60
C ASP A 287 12.91 16.66 10.53
N ARG A 288 11.77 16.13 10.05
CA ARG A 288 11.74 15.12 8.99
C ARG A 288 12.05 15.73 7.63
N ILE A 289 11.53 16.94 7.34
CA ILE A 289 11.84 17.67 6.11
C ILE A 289 13.34 17.92 6.03
N GLN A 290 13.91 18.53 7.07
CA GLN A 290 15.34 18.83 7.12
C GLN A 290 16.18 17.57 6.93
N ARG A 291 15.84 16.50 7.65
CA ARG A 291 16.55 15.23 7.54
C ARG A 291 16.43 14.62 6.14
N THR A 292 15.25 14.67 5.53
CA THR A 292 15.01 14.16 4.18
C THR A 292 15.87 14.93 3.16
N GLN A 293 15.96 16.26 3.28
CA GLN A 293 16.83 17.09 2.44
C GLN A 293 18.32 16.76 2.63
N GLU A 294 18.76 16.57 3.87
CA GLU A 294 20.12 16.14 4.19
C GLU A 294 20.43 14.74 3.61
N GLU A 295 19.47 13.82 3.68
CA GLU A 295 19.58 12.47 3.12
C GLU A 295 19.71 12.54 1.59
N ILE A 296 18.85 13.28 0.89
CA ILE A 296 18.95 13.49 -0.57
C ILE A 296 20.35 14.00 -0.94
N ALA A 297 20.89 14.96 -0.18
CA ALA A 297 22.19 15.56 -0.46
C ALA A 297 23.39 14.62 -0.19
N THR A 298 23.22 13.60 0.66
CA THR A 298 24.35 12.81 1.19
C THR A 298 24.37 11.35 0.75
N ILE A 299 23.21 10.72 0.52
CA ILE A 299 23.13 9.27 0.29
C ILE A 299 22.84 8.90 -1.17
N LEU A 300 22.37 9.86 -1.98
CA LEU A 300 21.98 9.61 -3.35
C LEU A 300 23.08 10.10 -4.30
N PRO A 301 23.67 9.22 -5.13
CA PRO A 301 24.61 9.66 -6.15
C PRO A 301 23.94 10.62 -7.13
N ALA A 302 24.68 11.63 -7.60
CA ALA A 302 24.17 12.56 -8.59
C ALA A 302 23.72 11.81 -9.86
N ARG A 303 22.57 12.19 -10.40
CA ARG A 303 21.99 11.63 -11.62
C ARG A 303 21.74 12.75 -12.62
N GLU A 304 22.00 12.50 -13.89
CA GLU A 304 21.82 13.52 -14.94
C GLU A 304 20.35 13.88 -15.17
N GLN A 305 19.46 12.90 -15.05
CA GLN A 305 18.04 13.05 -15.34
C GLN A 305 17.19 12.24 -14.38
N TYR A 306 16.09 12.86 -13.94
CA TYR A 306 15.03 12.25 -13.14
C TYR A 306 13.71 12.27 -13.90
N ILE A 307 12.86 11.29 -13.60
CA ILE A 307 11.45 11.32 -13.96
C ILE A 307 10.76 12.28 -13.00
N ILE A 308 10.33 13.41 -13.54
CA ILE A 308 9.54 14.44 -12.83
C ILE A 308 8.06 14.17 -13.10
N THR A 309 7.65 14.32 -14.36
CA THR A 309 6.29 14.01 -14.80
C THR A 309 6.30 13.37 -16.19
N THR A 310 5.21 12.71 -16.56
CA THR A 310 5.00 12.14 -17.89
C THR A 310 3.70 12.64 -18.49
N SER A 311 3.62 12.69 -19.82
CA SER A 311 2.36 13.03 -20.50
C SER A 311 1.23 12.05 -20.21
N GLU A 312 1.58 10.80 -19.87
CA GLU A 312 0.60 9.78 -19.51
C GLU A 312 -0.02 10.07 -18.13
N PHE A 313 0.77 10.57 -17.17
CA PHE A 313 0.26 11.05 -15.88
C PHE A 313 -0.85 12.08 -16.06
N ASP A 314 -0.61 13.11 -16.87
CA ASP A 314 -1.57 14.18 -17.13
C ASP A 314 -2.86 13.66 -17.78
N GLN A 315 -2.73 12.72 -18.72
CA GLN A 315 -3.87 12.10 -19.39
C GLN A 315 -4.71 11.26 -18.42
N VAL A 316 -4.05 10.48 -17.55
CA VAL A 316 -4.71 9.67 -16.52
C VAL A 316 -5.40 10.55 -15.49
N LYS A 317 -4.73 11.62 -15.04
CA LYS A 317 -5.29 12.61 -14.10
C LYS A 317 -6.53 13.29 -14.68
N ALA A 318 -6.47 13.73 -15.95
CA ALA A 318 -7.61 14.33 -16.64
C ALA A 318 -8.77 13.33 -16.81
N ARG A 319 -8.47 12.08 -17.16
CA ARG A 319 -9.47 11.00 -17.27
C ARG A 319 -10.14 10.73 -15.92
N LEU A 320 -9.36 10.64 -14.85
CA LEU A 320 -9.84 10.43 -13.49
C LEU A 320 -10.76 11.56 -13.04
N ALA A 321 -10.35 12.82 -13.25
CA ALA A 321 -11.17 13.99 -12.95
C ALA A 321 -12.52 13.96 -13.71
N ALA A 322 -12.53 13.54 -14.97
CA ALA A 322 -13.77 13.40 -15.74
C ALA A 322 -14.69 12.30 -15.18
N ILE A 323 -14.13 11.19 -14.70
CA ILE A 323 -14.88 10.09 -14.07
C ILE A 323 -15.49 10.54 -12.74
N GLU A 324 -14.74 11.25 -11.90
CA GLU A 324 -15.26 11.79 -10.63
C GLU A 324 -16.34 12.84 -10.85
N ASN A 325 -16.10 13.80 -11.76
CA ASN A 325 -17.09 14.82 -12.10
C ASN A 325 -18.40 14.22 -12.60
N ARG A 326 -18.35 13.19 -13.47
CA ARG A 326 -19.55 12.48 -13.92
C ARG A 326 -20.30 11.83 -12.76
N ARG A 327 -19.58 11.21 -11.83
CA ARG A 327 -20.16 10.55 -10.66
C ARG A 327 -20.82 11.54 -9.70
N HIS A 328 -20.17 12.65 -9.38
CA HIS A 328 -20.77 13.68 -8.54
C HIS A 328 -22.10 14.20 -9.13
N LEU A 329 -22.19 14.32 -10.45
CA LEU A 329 -23.44 14.71 -11.11
C LEU A 329 -24.52 13.63 -10.98
N ASP A 330 -24.16 12.35 -11.06
CA ASP A 330 -25.11 11.25 -10.93
C ASP A 330 -25.57 11.06 -9.48
N ASP A 331 -24.67 11.21 -8.50
CA ASP A 331 -25.01 11.18 -7.07
C ASP A 331 -25.93 12.37 -6.70
N GLN A 332 -25.67 13.57 -7.23
CA GLN A 332 -26.57 14.72 -7.05
C GLN A 332 -27.96 14.48 -7.66
N LYS A 333 -28.06 13.80 -8.81
CA LYS A 333 -29.35 13.43 -9.40
C LYS A 333 -30.07 12.40 -8.53
N GLN A 334 -29.36 11.40 -8.02
CA GLN A 334 -29.94 10.39 -7.12
C GLN A 334 -30.42 11.00 -5.81
N ASP A 335 -29.65 11.91 -5.20
CA ASP A 335 -30.04 12.59 -3.97
C ASP A 335 -31.26 13.50 -4.16
N ARG A 336 -31.41 14.16 -5.32
CA ARG A 336 -32.64 14.90 -5.67
C ARG A 336 -33.87 13.99 -5.79
N ASN A 337 -33.66 12.71 -6.11
CA ASN A 337 -34.72 11.71 -6.21
C ASN A 337 -34.96 10.95 -4.90
N LYS A 338 -34.17 11.18 -3.84
CA LYS A 338 -34.43 10.60 -2.52
C LYS A 338 -35.59 11.35 -1.83
N PRO A 339 -36.59 10.64 -1.28
CA PRO A 339 -37.68 11.29 -0.56
C PRO A 339 -37.14 11.98 0.70
N THR A 340 -37.16 13.31 0.72
CA THR A 340 -36.72 14.11 1.86
C THR A 340 -37.85 14.22 2.89
N LEU A 341 -37.55 13.93 4.17
CA LEU A 341 -38.47 14.20 5.27
C LEU A 341 -38.58 15.72 5.49
N ARG A 342 -39.64 16.34 4.96
CA ARG A 342 -39.95 17.73 5.26
C ARG A 342 -40.58 17.77 6.64
N ARG A 343 -39.85 18.27 7.64
CA ARG A 343 -40.43 18.61 8.94
C ARG A 343 -41.39 19.78 8.70
N THR A 344 -42.68 19.56 8.89
CA THR A 344 -43.67 20.63 8.81
C THR A 344 -43.41 21.58 9.98
N ALA A 345 -42.72 22.69 9.73
CA ALA A 345 -42.68 23.77 10.69
C ALA A 345 -44.06 24.45 10.63
N THR A 346 -44.93 24.12 11.58
CA THR A 346 -46.20 24.79 11.81
C THR A 346 -45.94 26.21 12.31
N ASN A 347 -45.69 27.15 11.39
CA ASN A 347 -45.90 28.57 11.67
C ASN A 347 -47.40 28.86 11.48
N SER A 348 -48.18 28.66 12.55
CA SER A 348 -49.53 29.22 12.66
C SER A 348 -49.50 30.36 13.69
N PRO A 349 -49.93 31.59 13.33
CA PRO A 349 -50.03 32.68 14.30
C PRO A 349 -51.29 32.48 15.17
N GLY A 350 -51.07 32.33 16.48
CA GLY A 350 -52.02 32.65 17.55
C GLY A 350 -53.33 31.86 17.62
N LYS A 351 -53.47 30.99 18.62
CA LYS A 351 -54.62 30.97 19.54
C LYS A 351 -54.35 30.07 20.73
N ASP A 352 -54.82 30.52 21.88
CA ASP A 352 -54.67 29.95 23.20
C ASP A 352 -55.13 28.48 23.33
N GLY A 353 -54.45 27.73 24.21
CA GLY A 353 -55.08 26.66 24.99
C GLY A 353 -54.50 25.25 24.82
N ASP A 354 -53.98 24.73 25.94
CA ASP A 354 -53.78 23.31 26.33
C ASP A 354 -52.30 22.83 26.41
N PRO A 355 -51.73 22.63 27.62
CA PRO A 355 -50.38 22.10 27.80
C PRO A 355 -50.24 20.57 27.66
N ASN A 356 -51.24 19.84 27.16
CA ASN A 356 -51.20 18.36 27.14
C ASN A 356 -51.47 17.67 25.80
N ALA A 357 -51.38 18.37 24.66
CA ALA A 357 -51.44 17.72 23.35
C ALA A 357 -50.10 17.05 23.00
N LYS A 358 -50.06 15.71 23.01
CA LYS A 358 -48.99 14.93 22.38
C LYS A 358 -49.14 15.06 20.86
N ASP A 359 -48.34 15.92 20.22
CA ASP A 359 -48.19 15.96 18.77
C ASP A 359 -47.51 14.67 18.29
N ASP A 360 -48.33 13.70 17.87
CA ASP A 360 -47.91 12.43 17.27
C ASP A 360 -47.82 12.56 15.73
N ASP A 361 -47.23 13.67 15.26
CA ASP A 361 -47.16 13.99 13.84
C ASP A 361 -46.00 13.21 13.19
N ARG A 362 -46.30 11.98 12.78
CA ARG A 362 -45.32 11.08 12.16
C ARG A 362 -44.89 11.64 10.79
N PRO A 363 -43.58 11.74 10.52
CA PRO A 363 -43.10 12.24 9.24
C PRO A 363 -43.57 11.33 8.09
N THR A 364 -44.30 11.88 7.12
CA THR A 364 -44.78 11.15 5.95
C THR A 364 -43.83 11.31 4.77
N LEU A 365 -43.47 10.18 4.13
CA LEU A 365 -42.65 10.14 2.92
C LEU A 365 -43.52 10.50 1.72
N LYS A 366 -43.22 11.60 1.02
CA LYS A 366 -43.80 11.89 -0.29
C LYS A 366 -42.79 11.60 -1.39
N ARG A 367 -43.20 10.74 -2.33
CA ARG A 367 -42.53 10.56 -3.62
C ARG A 367 -42.94 11.72 -4.52
N ARG A 368 -41.99 12.34 -5.23
CA ARG A 368 -42.32 13.28 -6.31
C ARG A 368 -42.63 12.45 -7.55
N ASP A 369 -43.81 12.67 -8.13
CA ASP A 369 -44.20 12.13 -9.43
C ASP A 369 -43.45 12.83 -10.57
#